data_AF-A0A1F4DXA8-F1
#
_entry.id   AF-A0A1F4DXA8-F1
#
_cell.length_a   1.000
_cell.length_b   1.000
_cell.length_c   1.000
_cell.angle_alpha   90.00
_cell.angle_beta   90.00
_cell.angle_gamma   90.00
#
_symmetry.space_group_name_H-M   'P 1'
#
loop_
_entity.id
_entity.type
_entity.pdbx_description
1 polymer ?
#
loop_
_entity_poly.entity_id
_entity_poly.type
_entity_poly.pdbx_seq_one_letter_code
_entity_poly.pdbx_strand_id
1 'polypeptide(L)'
;MTHRKVPFYAAASMVIMDLSSVQPDGWPVNFPIGGHLRRGRGYVRMLDEIAAREAAWTVAQGFEAFESAAMNTAALYLKRNPSQLRAKAWHKRGKQAKPASARISDYRSFVRSIYRTANDVVRRLGNSSPTLRQFEDHNHRSIVLPAWLDVVAAVRHATVHNSGVLSARQIARLGSGKVKILKTAFRGRELGVGYRLTLTAKDAERALEMLAEYSFLIYKATSIEDELDVSIFRKGRISV
;
A
#
# COMPACT_ATOMS: atom_id res chain seq x y z
N MET A 1 22.04 -38.51 -30.79
CA MET A 1 21.79 -37.11 -31.20
C MET A 1 21.78 -36.22 -29.97
N THR A 2 22.83 -35.44 -29.74
CA THR A 2 22.91 -34.47 -28.64
C THR A 2 22.24 -33.17 -29.09
N HIS A 3 21.06 -32.87 -28.54
CA HIS A 3 20.42 -31.56 -28.74
C HIS A 3 21.33 -30.47 -28.20
N ARG A 4 22.02 -29.74 -29.09
CA ARG A 4 22.72 -28.49 -28.74
C ARG A 4 21.66 -27.52 -28.24
N LYS A 5 21.66 -27.24 -26.93
CA LYS A 5 20.86 -26.15 -26.35
C LYS A 5 21.35 -24.83 -26.96
N VAL A 6 20.54 -24.25 -27.85
CA VAL A 6 20.81 -22.93 -28.39
C VAL A 6 20.72 -21.92 -27.24
N PRO A 7 21.76 -21.14 -26.95
CA PRO A 7 21.69 -20.13 -25.92
C PRO A 7 20.68 -19.06 -26.31
N PHE A 8 19.68 -18.83 -25.44
CA PHE A 8 18.71 -17.75 -25.59
C PHE A 8 19.34 -16.43 -25.12
N TYR A 9 19.17 -15.38 -25.95
CA TYR A 9 19.62 -14.03 -25.69
C TYR A 9 18.42 -13.11 -25.70
N ALA A 10 18.32 -12.26 -24.69
CA ALA A 10 17.44 -11.12 -24.69
C ALA A 10 18.22 -9.92 -24.17
N ALA A 11 18.15 -8.82 -24.90
CA ALA A 11 18.74 -7.55 -24.53
C ALA A 11 17.61 -6.56 -24.29
N ALA A 12 17.66 -5.85 -23.18
CA ALA A 12 16.89 -4.63 -23.01
C ALA A 12 17.88 -3.47 -23.21
N SER A 13 17.62 -2.62 -24.20
CA SER A 13 18.28 -1.32 -24.32
C SER A 13 17.28 -0.28 -23.83
N MET A 14 17.69 0.49 -22.83
CA MET A 14 16.95 1.70 -22.50
C MET A 14 17.35 2.74 -23.55
N VAL A 15 16.38 3.15 -24.34
CA VAL A 15 16.54 4.24 -25.31
C VAL A 15 16.17 5.52 -24.58
N ILE A 16 17.13 6.43 -24.39
CA ILE A 16 16.82 7.78 -23.92
C ILE A 16 16.57 8.65 -25.14
N MET A 17 15.38 9.25 -25.15
CA MET A 17 15.07 10.32 -26.07
C MET A 17 15.75 11.61 -25.62
N ASP A 18 16.47 12.25 -26.54
CA ASP A 18 16.93 13.63 -26.37
C ASP A 18 15.73 14.56 -26.47
N LEU A 19 15.39 15.22 -25.37
CA LEU A 19 14.30 16.18 -25.34
C LEU A 19 14.70 17.55 -25.92
N SER A 20 16.00 17.78 -26.17
CA SER A 20 16.53 19.04 -26.67
C SER A 20 16.75 19.07 -28.19
N SER A 21 16.71 17.91 -28.85
CA SER A 21 17.04 17.77 -30.27
C SER A 21 16.00 16.94 -31.00
N VAL A 22 15.57 17.43 -32.16
CA VAL A 22 14.74 16.69 -33.12
C VAL A 22 15.55 16.55 -34.40
N GLN A 23 15.51 15.38 -35.03
CA GLN A 23 16.14 15.17 -36.33
C GLN A 23 15.49 16.08 -37.40
N PRO A 24 16.18 16.40 -38.51
CA PRO A 24 15.63 17.23 -39.58
C PRO A 24 14.30 16.74 -40.17
N ASP A 25 14.00 15.45 -40.02
CA ASP A 25 12.76 14.79 -40.48
C ASP A 25 11.65 14.75 -39.42
N GLY A 26 11.85 15.38 -38.26
CA GLY A 26 10.87 15.46 -37.18
C GLY A 26 10.92 14.31 -36.18
N TRP A 27 11.78 13.30 -36.37
CA TRP A 27 11.90 12.20 -35.42
C TRP A 27 12.78 12.56 -34.21
N PRO A 28 12.43 12.11 -32.99
CA PRO A 28 13.25 12.33 -31.81
C PRO A 28 14.63 11.67 -31.94
N VAL A 29 15.67 12.38 -31.49
CA VAL A 29 17.01 11.79 -31.38
C VAL A 29 17.03 10.83 -30.20
N ASN A 30 17.47 9.60 -30.44
CA ASN A 30 17.44 8.52 -29.47
C ASN A 30 18.85 8.03 -29.20
N PHE A 31 19.28 8.05 -27.93
CA PHE A 31 20.56 7.54 -27.47
C PHE A 31 20.36 6.17 -26.81
N PRO A 32 20.91 5.08 -27.37
CA PRO A 32 20.92 3.80 -26.68
C PRO A 32 21.89 3.89 -25.51
N ILE A 33 21.40 3.84 -24.27
CA ILE A 33 22.28 3.53 -23.14
C ILE A 33 22.45 2.01 -23.15
N GLY A 34 23.70 1.57 -23.08
CA GLY A 34 24.14 0.20 -23.35
C GLY A 34 23.20 -0.93 -22.90
N GLY A 35 23.18 -2.02 -23.66
CA GLY A 35 22.35 -3.18 -23.36
C GLY A 35 22.93 -4.04 -22.24
N HIS A 36 22.08 -4.45 -21.29
CA HIS A 36 22.44 -5.50 -20.34
C HIS A 36 22.23 -6.87 -21.00
N LEU A 37 23.32 -7.48 -21.48
CA LEU A 37 23.28 -8.86 -22.01
C LEU A 37 23.45 -9.86 -20.86
N ARG A 38 22.40 -10.57 -20.49
CA ARG A 38 22.47 -11.72 -19.58
C ARG A 38 22.16 -13.00 -20.36
N ARG A 39 22.97 -14.05 -20.17
CA ARG A 39 22.80 -15.35 -20.87
C ARG A 39 22.14 -16.38 -19.95
N GLY A 40 21.22 -17.17 -20.51
CA GLY A 40 20.65 -18.35 -19.85
C GLY A 40 20.07 -18.07 -18.46
N ARG A 41 20.58 -18.75 -17.42
CA ARG A 41 20.10 -18.62 -16.03
C ARG A 41 20.23 -17.22 -15.46
N GLY A 42 21.19 -16.42 -15.92
CA GLY A 42 21.36 -15.04 -15.47
C GLY A 42 20.22 -14.13 -15.93
N TYR A 43 19.63 -14.41 -17.09
CA TYR A 43 18.49 -13.66 -17.62
C TYR A 43 17.21 -13.98 -16.83
N VAL A 44 16.95 -15.26 -16.57
CA VAL A 44 15.81 -15.69 -15.75
C VAL A 44 15.86 -15.05 -14.36
N ARG A 45 17.04 -15.05 -13.71
CA ARG A 45 17.21 -14.38 -12.40
C ARG A 45 16.93 -12.88 -12.47
N MET A 46 17.34 -12.20 -13.55
CA MET A 46 17.03 -10.79 -13.75
C MET A 46 15.53 -10.55 -13.93
N LEU A 47 14.83 -11.40 -14.69
CA LEU A 47 13.38 -11.34 -14.83
C LEU A 47 12.68 -11.55 -13.48
N ASP A 48 13.13 -12.52 -12.68
CA ASP A 48 12.59 -12.77 -11.35
C ASP A 48 12.79 -11.56 -10.42
N GLU A 49 13.96 -10.90 -10.48
CA GLU A 49 14.25 -9.69 -9.72
C GLU A 49 13.37 -8.51 -10.14
N ILE A 50 13.15 -8.30 -11.45
CA ILE A 50 12.24 -7.28 -11.96
C ILE A 50 10.81 -7.59 -11.51
N ALA A 51 10.33 -8.82 -11.72
CA ALA A 51 8.98 -9.23 -11.33
C ALA A 51 8.75 -9.03 -9.83
N ALA A 52 9.72 -9.38 -8.99
CA ALA A 52 9.62 -9.17 -7.55
C ALA A 52 9.60 -7.69 -7.17
N ARG A 53 10.37 -6.86 -7.86
CA ARG A 53 10.38 -5.41 -7.66
C ARG A 53 9.03 -4.79 -8.04
N GLU A 54 8.49 -5.15 -9.20
CA GLU A 54 7.19 -4.64 -9.66
C GLU A 54 6.06 -5.09 -8.73
N ALA A 55 6.07 -6.36 -8.28
CA ALA A 55 5.11 -6.84 -7.28
C ALA A 55 5.19 -6.03 -5.97
N ALA A 56 6.40 -5.71 -5.50
CA ALA A 56 6.58 -4.87 -4.32
C ALA A 56 6.09 -3.43 -4.51
N TRP A 57 6.26 -2.86 -5.71
CA TRP A 57 5.70 -1.56 -6.08
C TRP A 57 4.19 -1.58 -6.13
N THR A 58 3.57 -2.64 -6.66
CA THR A 58 2.12 -2.82 -6.64
C THR A 58 1.58 -2.80 -5.21
N VAL A 59 2.22 -3.49 -4.26
CA VAL A 59 1.83 -3.43 -2.84
C VAL A 59 1.97 -2.01 -2.29
N ALA A 60 3.06 -1.31 -2.60
CA ALA A 60 3.30 0.06 -2.15
C ALA A 60 2.24 1.03 -2.65
N GLN A 61 1.89 0.98 -3.94
CA GLN A 61 0.84 1.80 -4.55
C GLN A 61 -0.55 1.46 -4.00
N GLY A 62 -0.84 0.16 -3.82
CA GLY A 62 -2.07 -0.28 -3.16
C GLY A 62 -2.20 0.28 -1.76
N PHE A 63 -1.11 0.32 -0.99
CA PHE A 63 -1.10 0.92 0.34
C PHE A 63 -1.40 2.42 0.28
N GLU A 64 -0.84 3.18 -0.68
CA GLU A 64 -1.15 4.61 -0.85
C GLU A 64 -2.62 4.87 -1.21
N ALA A 65 -3.21 4.00 -2.04
CA ALA A 65 -4.64 4.02 -2.33
C ALA A 65 -5.48 3.74 -1.07
N PHE A 66 -5.09 2.75 -0.27
CA PHE A 66 -5.68 2.48 1.04
C PHE A 66 -5.59 3.70 1.96
N GLU A 67 -4.43 4.37 2.05
CA GLU A 67 -4.26 5.55 2.91
C GLU A 67 -5.25 6.65 2.52
N SER A 68 -5.39 6.89 1.22
CA SER A 68 -6.35 7.85 0.68
C SER A 68 -7.79 7.48 1.01
N ALA A 69 -8.15 6.20 0.90
CA ALA A 69 -9.48 5.70 1.25
C ALA A 69 -9.79 5.85 2.75
N ALA A 70 -8.85 5.48 3.63
CA ALA A 70 -8.99 5.61 5.07
C ALA A 70 -9.13 7.08 5.50
N MET A 71 -8.29 7.98 4.94
CA MET A 71 -8.38 9.42 5.22
C MET A 71 -9.70 10.03 4.75
N ASN A 72 -10.19 9.63 3.56
CA ASN A 72 -11.48 10.10 3.05
C ASN A 72 -12.64 9.59 3.90
N THR A 73 -12.58 8.35 4.37
CA THR A 73 -13.59 7.76 5.27
C THR A 73 -13.62 8.49 6.61
N ALA A 74 -12.44 8.75 7.20
CA ALA A 74 -12.36 9.56 8.41
C ALA A 74 -12.92 10.97 8.24
N ALA A 75 -12.67 11.62 7.11
CA ALA A 75 -13.23 12.94 6.82
C ALA A 75 -14.76 12.91 6.72
N LEU A 76 -15.34 11.87 6.12
CA LEU A 76 -16.79 11.68 6.05
C LEU A 76 -17.38 11.45 7.45
N TYR A 77 -16.77 10.55 8.22
CA TYR A 77 -17.18 10.25 9.59
C TYR A 77 -17.16 11.49 10.48
N LEU A 78 -16.08 12.29 10.45
CA LEU A 78 -15.96 13.51 11.24
C LEU A 78 -16.93 14.62 10.81
N LYS A 79 -17.27 14.68 9.51
CA LYS A 79 -18.26 15.64 9.02
C LYS A 79 -19.64 15.33 9.56
N ARG A 80 -20.01 14.05 9.64
CA ARG A 80 -21.28 13.59 10.19
C ARG A 80 -21.31 13.65 11.72
N ASN A 81 -20.15 13.50 12.35
CA ASN A 81 -20.00 13.55 13.80
C ASN A 81 -19.10 14.71 14.27
N PRO A 82 -19.49 15.99 14.10
CA PRO A 82 -18.66 17.12 14.51
C PRO A 82 -18.31 17.14 16.00
N SER A 83 -19.12 16.51 16.86
CA SER A 83 -18.83 16.34 18.29
C SER A 83 -17.55 15.54 18.53
N GLN A 84 -17.24 14.57 17.66
CA GLN A 84 -16.01 13.76 17.73
C GLN A 84 -14.74 14.59 17.47
N LEU A 85 -14.83 15.73 16.77
CA LEU A 85 -13.70 16.64 16.60
C LEU A 85 -13.20 17.23 17.92
N ARG A 86 -14.10 17.37 18.91
CA ARG A 86 -13.78 17.86 20.25
C ARG A 86 -13.28 16.73 21.17
N ALA A 87 -13.48 15.47 20.78
CA ALA A 87 -12.96 14.34 21.53
C ALA A 87 -11.42 14.36 21.50
N LYS A 88 -10.79 13.98 22.63
CA LYS A 88 -9.33 13.84 22.74
C LYS A 88 -8.73 12.95 21.64
N ALA A 89 -9.52 12.05 21.06
CA ALA A 89 -9.11 11.17 19.98
C ALA A 89 -8.72 11.92 18.69
N TRP A 90 -9.38 13.04 18.38
CA TRP A 90 -9.18 13.81 17.14
C TRP A 90 -8.50 15.16 17.34
N HIS A 91 -8.29 15.56 18.60
CA HIS A 91 -7.68 16.83 18.95
C HIS A 91 -6.14 16.76 18.86
N LYS A 92 -5.54 17.56 17.98
CA LYS A 92 -4.10 17.85 17.97
C LYS A 92 -3.90 19.34 18.30
N ARG A 93 -3.03 19.64 19.27
CA ARG A 93 -2.80 21.02 19.76
C ARG A 93 -2.62 21.99 18.59
N GLY A 94 -3.38 23.09 18.61
CA GLY A 94 -3.22 24.21 17.67
C GLY A 94 -4.07 24.17 16.40
N LYS A 95 -4.95 23.17 16.20
CA LYS A 95 -5.89 23.16 15.05
C LYS A 95 -7.34 23.24 15.52
N GLN A 96 -8.03 24.29 15.07
CA GLN A 96 -9.45 24.49 15.37
C GLN A 96 -10.30 23.42 14.68
N ALA A 97 -11.27 22.89 15.42
CA ALA A 97 -12.30 22.00 14.90
C ALA A 97 -13.07 22.70 13.76
N LYS A 98 -13.42 21.95 12.71
CA LYS A 98 -14.22 22.48 11.61
C LYS A 98 -15.70 22.55 12.01
N PRO A 99 -16.43 23.60 11.60
CA PRO A 99 -17.87 23.68 11.84
C PRO A 99 -18.60 22.63 11.00
N ALA A 100 -19.76 22.18 11.47
CA ALA A 100 -20.59 21.19 10.78
C ALA A 100 -21.00 21.64 9.36
N SER A 101 -21.12 22.94 9.13
CA SER A 101 -21.44 23.55 7.84
C SER A 101 -20.29 23.53 6.83
N ALA A 102 -19.06 23.15 7.23
CA ALA A 102 -17.92 23.13 6.33
C ALA A 102 -18.08 22.08 5.21
N ARG A 103 -17.43 22.32 4.06
CA ARG A 103 -17.49 21.42 2.92
C ARG A 103 -16.70 20.15 3.23
N ILE A 104 -17.02 19.04 2.55
CA ILE A 104 -16.28 17.78 2.75
C ILE A 104 -14.79 17.91 2.38
N SER A 105 -14.46 18.79 1.42
CA SER A 105 -13.08 19.16 1.09
C SER A 105 -12.31 19.70 2.29
N ASP A 106 -12.97 20.47 3.15
CA ASP A 106 -12.34 21.10 4.32
C ASP A 106 -12.01 20.05 5.38
N TYR A 107 -12.89 19.06 5.57
CA TYR A 107 -12.65 17.91 6.44
C TYR A 107 -11.53 17.01 5.91
N ARG A 108 -11.48 16.77 4.59
CA ARG A 108 -10.39 16.02 3.96
C ARG A 108 -9.03 16.70 4.18
N SER A 109 -8.97 18.01 3.96
CA SER A 109 -7.77 18.81 4.23
C SER A 109 -7.41 18.81 5.72
N PHE A 110 -8.40 18.92 6.60
CA PHE A 110 -8.20 18.84 8.05
C PHE A 110 -7.55 17.51 8.46
N VAL A 111 -8.11 16.37 8.07
CA VAL A 111 -7.58 15.03 8.38
C VAL A 111 -6.15 14.88 7.88
N ARG A 112 -5.88 15.20 6.61
CA ARG A 112 -4.53 15.14 6.02
C ARG A 112 -3.52 16.04 6.72
N SER A 113 -3.98 17.18 7.24
CA SER A 113 -3.11 18.11 7.94
C SER A 113 -2.74 17.63 9.34
N ILE A 114 -3.53 16.76 9.96
CA ILE A 114 -3.34 16.27 11.33
C ILE A 114 -2.58 14.95 11.34
N TYR A 115 -2.97 14.03 10.46
CA TYR A 115 -2.47 12.68 10.39
C TYR A 115 -1.59 12.49 9.17
N ARG A 116 -0.37 12.00 9.41
CA ARG A 116 0.63 11.78 8.37
C ARG A 116 0.57 10.38 7.77
N THR A 117 -0.08 9.44 8.45
CA THR A 117 -0.11 8.02 8.07
C THR A 117 -1.52 7.46 8.21
N ALA A 118 -1.85 6.48 7.38
CA ALA A 118 -3.11 5.75 7.52
C ALA A 118 -3.21 5.01 8.85
N ASN A 119 -2.10 4.50 9.40
CA ASN A 119 -2.12 3.77 10.67
C ASN A 119 -2.63 4.65 11.80
N ASP A 120 -2.24 5.93 11.82
CA ASP A 120 -2.76 6.87 12.82
C ASP A 120 -4.27 7.08 12.63
N VAL A 121 -4.72 7.28 11.39
CA VAL A 121 -6.14 7.48 11.07
C VAL A 121 -6.99 6.28 11.45
N VAL A 122 -6.57 5.08 11.05
CA VAL A 122 -7.26 3.81 11.34
C VAL A 122 -7.33 3.59 12.85
N ARG A 123 -6.24 3.79 13.60
CA ARG A 123 -6.27 3.70 15.07
C ARG A 123 -7.23 4.71 15.70
N ARG A 124 -7.38 5.92 15.14
CA ARG A 124 -8.37 6.89 15.65
C ARG A 124 -9.80 6.46 15.33
N LEU A 125 -10.05 5.98 14.12
CA LEU A 125 -11.34 5.40 13.75
C LEU A 125 -11.71 4.23 14.66
N GLY A 126 -10.79 3.30 14.93
CA GLY A 126 -11.03 2.16 15.83
C GLY A 126 -11.27 2.55 17.28
N ASN A 127 -10.72 3.68 17.74
CA ASN A 127 -11.05 4.22 19.07
C ASN A 127 -12.43 4.91 19.11
N SER A 128 -12.92 5.35 17.96
CA SER A 128 -14.23 6.01 17.81
C SER A 128 -15.35 5.04 17.42
N SER A 129 -15.04 3.87 16.86
CA SER A 129 -15.99 2.82 16.48
C SER A 129 -15.63 1.50 17.16
N PRO A 130 -16.38 1.10 18.21
CA PRO A 130 -16.24 -0.20 18.84
C PRO A 130 -16.43 -1.36 17.85
N THR A 131 -17.35 -1.20 16.89
CA THR A 131 -17.61 -2.17 15.82
C THR A 131 -16.36 -2.43 14.99
N LEU A 132 -15.66 -1.38 14.57
CA LEU A 132 -14.41 -1.52 13.81
C LEU A 132 -13.37 -2.31 14.61
N ARG A 133 -13.17 -1.93 15.88
CA ARG A 133 -12.18 -2.57 16.75
C ARG A 133 -12.47 -4.06 16.98
N GLN A 134 -13.74 -4.42 17.14
CA GLN A 134 -14.15 -5.82 17.26
C GLN A 134 -13.71 -6.63 16.04
N PHE A 135 -13.96 -6.13 14.82
CA PHE A 135 -13.61 -6.83 13.59
C PHE A 135 -12.11 -6.76 13.25
N GLU A 136 -11.39 -5.72 13.70
CA GLU A 136 -9.93 -5.64 13.59
C GLU A 136 -9.22 -6.78 14.32
N ASP A 137 -9.78 -7.19 15.46
CA ASP A 137 -9.26 -8.28 16.30
C ASP A 137 -9.89 -9.65 15.96
N HIS A 138 -11.16 -9.67 15.53
CA HIS A 138 -11.95 -10.89 15.28
C HIS A 138 -12.56 -10.89 13.87
N ASN A 139 -11.74 -11.16 12.87
CA ASN A 139 -12.16 -11.31 11.47
C ASN A 139 -11.96 -12.73 10.94
N HIS A 140 -12.58 -13.02 9.79
CA HIS A 140 -12.55 -14.33 9.13
C HIS A 140 -11.15 -14.76 8.69
N ARG A 141 -10.18 -13.84 8.60
CA ARG A 141 -8.79 -14.15 8.26
C ARG A 141 -7.96 -14.53 9.48
N SER A 142 -8.51 -14.39 10.70
CA SER A 142 -7.81 -14.68 11.96
C SER A 142 -6.48 -13.93 12.10
N ILE A 143 -6.44 -12.69 11.62
CA ILE A 143 -5.27 -11.81 11.70
C ILE A 143 -5.62 -10.54 12.47
N VAL A 144 -4.63 -9.96 13.15
CA VAL A 144 -4.77 -8.63 13.78
C VAL A 144 -4.52 -7.56 12.70
N LEU A 145 -5.58 -6.98 12.15
CA LEU A 145 -5.50 -6.08 10.99
C LEU A 145 -4.61 -4.85 11.24
N PRO A 146 -4.64 -4.17 12.41
CA PRO A 146 -3.72 -3.07 12.69
C PRO A 146 -2.24 -3.48 12.68
N ALA A 147 -1.92 -4.68 13.18
CA ALA A 147 -0.56 -5.19 13.19
C ALA A 147 -0.09 -5.56 11.78
N TRP A 148 -0.97 -6.13 10.97
CA TRP A 148 -0.71 -6.39 9.55
C TRP A 148 -0.48 -5.09 8.76
N LEU A 149 -1.28 -4.05 9.01
CA LEU A 149 -1.12 -2.75 8.36
C LEU A 149 0.22 -2.07 8.70
N ASP A 150 0.68 -2.19 9.96
CA ASP A 150 2.03 -1.75 10.36
C ASP A 150 3.14 -2.47 9.57
N VAL A 151 2.95 -3.76 9.24
CA VAL A 151 3.89 -4.52 8.40
C VAL A 151 3.85 -4.04 6.96
N VAL A 152 2.66 -3.84 6.38
CA VAL A 152 2.51 -3.33 5.00
C VAL A 152 3.16 -1.94 4.87
N ALA A 153 2.99 -1.07 5.87
CA ALA A 153 3.65 0.24 5.90
C ALA A 153 5.19 0.12 5.88
N ALA A 154 5.74 -0.85 6.61
CA ALA A 154 7.18 -1.14 6.59
C ALA A 154 7.65 -1.69 5.24
N VAL A 155 6.84 -2.56 4.61
CA VAL A 155 7.08 -3.08 3.25
C VAL A 155 7.10 -1.93 2.24
N ARG A 156 6.07 -1.06 2.25
CA ARG A 156 6.00 0.13 1.38
C ARG A 156 7.23 1.02 1.55
N HIS A 157 7.63 1.29 2.80
CA HIS A 157 8.83 2.08 3.05
C HIS A 157 10.10 1.42 2.47
N ALA A 158 10.26 0.11 2.65
CA ALA A 158 11.41 -0.62 2.09
C ALA A 158 11.41 -0.62 0.56
N THR A 159 10.26 -0.81 -0.08
CA THR A 159 10.11 -0.73 -1.54
C THR A 159 10.52 0.64 -2.07
N VAL A 160 9.96 1.71 -1.49
CA VAL A 160 10.13 3.08 -2.00
C VAL A 160 11.51 3.66 -1.69
N HIS A 161 12.09 3.34 -0.53
CA HIS A 161 13.31 4.01 -0.05
C HIS A 161 14.56 3.11 0.03
N ASN A 162 14.39 1.78 0.12
CA ASN A 162 15.50 0.85 0.39
C ASN A 162 15.60 -0.29 -0.63
N SER A 163 15.11 -0.09 -1.85
CA SER A 163 15.15 -1.10 -2.93
C SER A 163 14.62 -2.48 -2.49
N GLY A 164 13.53 -2.48 -1.72
CA GLY A 164 12.88 -3.70 -1.22
C GLY A 164 13.60 -4.39 -0.05
N VAL A 165 14.52 -3.71 0.64
CA VAL A 165 15.21 -4.26 1.82
C VAL A 165 14.74 -3.59 3.11
N LEU A 166 14.17 -4.37 4.02
CA LEU A 166 13.91 -3.95 5.39
C LEU A 166 15.19 -4.08 6.20
N SER A 167 15.73 -2.97 6.71
CA SER A 167 16.93 -2.97 7.56
C SER A 167 16.69 -3.70 8.89
N ALA A 168 17.76 -4.20 9.52
CA ALA A 168 17.71 -4.78 10.85
C ALA A 168 17.00 -3.87 11.89
N ARG A 169 17.22 -2.55 11.80
CA ARG A 169 16.55 -1.56 12.66
C ARG A 169 15.03 -1.51 12.45
N GLN A 170 14.57 -1.59 11.20
CA GLN A 170 13.14 -1.63 10.89
C GLN A 170 12.50 -2.92 11.39
N ILE A 171 13.18 -4.06 11.20
CA ILE A 171 12.73 -5.38 11.68
C ILE A 171 12.63 -5.37 13.21
N ALA A 172 13.64 -4.83 13.91
CA ALA A 172 13.61 -4.73 15.37
C ALA A 172 12.43 -3.88 15.87
N ARG A 173 12.09 -2.78 15.18
CA ARG A 173 10.94 -1.92 15.52
C ARG A 173 9.58 -2.60 15.35
N LEU A 174 9.48 -3.61 14.48
CA LEU A 174 8.23 -4.35 14.29
C LEU A 174 7.90 -5.21 15.52
N GLY A 175 8.91 -5.74 16.21
CA GLY A 175 8.72 -6.72 17.29
C GLY A 175 8.32 -8.11 16.77
N SER A 176 8.42 -9.13 17.63
CA SER A 176 8.32 -10.54 17.24
C SER A 176 7.00 -10.90 16.54
N GLY A 177 5.86 -10.41 17.05
CA GLY A 177 4.54 -10.68 16.48
C GLY A 177 4.40 -10.17 15.04
N LYS A 178 4.82 -8.93 14.78
CA LYS A 178 4.75 -8.34 13.42
C LYS A 178 5.83 -8.92 12.50
N VAL A 179 6.99 -9.33 13.02
CA VAL A 179 7.99 -10.07 12.24
C VAL A 179 7.44 -11.42 11.78
N LYS A 180 6.65 -12.11 12.60
CA LYS A 180 5.94 -13.32 12.17
C LYS A 180 4.98 -13.01 11.02
N ILE A 181 4.17 -11.97 11.15
CA ILE A 181 3.27 -11.52 10.07
C ILE A 181 4.05 -11.19 8.79
N LEU A 182 5.16 -10.45 8.90
CA LEU A 182 6.05 -10.14 7.77
C LEU A 182 6.47 -11.40 7.03
N LYS A 183 7.06 -12.37 7.74
CA LYS A 183 7.58 -13.60 7.13
C LYS A 183 6.48 -14.50 6.56
N THR A 184 5.26 -14.44 7.10
CA THR A 184 4.11 -15.23 6.62
C THR A 184 3.42 -14.58 5.43
N ALA A 185 3.21 -13.26 5.46
CA ALA A 185 2.44 -12.54 4.45
C ALA A 185 3.28 -12.04 3.26
N PHE A 186 4.58 -11.76 3.48
CA PHE A 186 5.45 -11.16 2.48
C PHE A 186 6.70 -12.00 2.30
N ARG A 187 6.80 -12.66 1.14
CA ARG A 187 7.97 -13.48 0.80
C ARG A 187 9.25 -12.65 0.74
N GLY A 188 10.33 -13.25 1.20
CA GLY A 188 11.64 -12.62 1.22
C GLY A 188 12.72 -13.53 1.78
N ARG A 189 13.94 -13.00 1.77
CA ARG A 189 15.16 -13.68 2.20
C ARG A 189 15.85 -12.88 3.30
N GLU A 190 16.25 -13.57 4.36
CA GLU A 190 17.12 -12.99 5.38
C GLU A 190 18.53 -12.74 4.83
N LEU A 191 19.04 -11.56 5.14
CA LEU A 191 20.39 -11.11 4.86
C LEU A 191 21.01 -10.73 6.20
N GLY A 192 22.35 -10.76 6.31
CA GLY A 192 23.04 -10.29 7.53
C GLY A 192 22.70 -8.83 7.90
N VAL A 193 22.21 -8.04 6.94
CA VAL A 193 21.85 -6.63 7.10
C VAL A 193 20.33 -6.39 7.25
N GLY A 194 19.49 -7.41 7.10
CA GLY A 194 18.03 -7.23 7.12
C GLY A 194 17.24 -8.31 6.38
N TYR A 195 16.13 -7.91 5.74
CA TYR A 195 15.21 -8.81 5.04
C TYR A 195 14.90 -8.24 3.65
N ARG A 196 15.28 -8.96 2.60
CA ARG A 196 15.02 -8.57 1.21
C ARG A 196 13.72 -9.20 0.73
N LEU A 197 12.80 -8.37 0.26
CA LEU A 197 11.54 -8.80 -0.33
C LEU A 197 11.79 -9.54 -1.65
N THR A 198 11.07 -10.63 -1.86
CA THR A 198 11.08 -11.43 -3.09
C THR A 198 9.63 -11.80 -3.43
N LEU A 199 8.78 -10.79 -3.52
CA LEU A 199 7.34 -10.96 -3.72
C LEU A 199 7.06 -11.52 -5.11
N THR A 200 5.97 -12.26 -5.23
CA THR A 200 5.41 -12.68 -6.51
C THR A 200 4.16 -11.85 -6.83
N ALA A 201 3.69 -11.89 -8.07
CA ALA A 201 2.43 -11.25 -8.45
C ALA A 201 1.26 -11.71 -7.54
N LYS A 202 1.22 -12.99 -7.16
CA LYS A 202 0.23 -13.54 -6.25
C LYS A 202 0.33 -12.98 -4.82
N ASP A 203 1.53 -12.66 -4.35
CA ASP A 203 1.70 -12.01 -3.04
C ASP A 203 1.18 -10.57 -3.10
N ALA A 204 1.42 -9.87 -4.21
CA ALA A 204 0.89 -8.53 -4.43
C ALA A 204 -0.63 -8.51 -4.52
N GLU A 205 -1.23 -9.43 -5.29
CA GLU A 205 -2.68 -9.62 -5.42
C GLU A 205 -3.34 -9.81 -4.04
N ARG A 206 -2.83 -10.75 -3.22
CA ARG A 206 -3.34 -10.99 -1.86
C ARG A 206 -3.23 -9.77 -0.96
N ALA A 207 -2.16 -9.00 -1.07
CA ALA A 207 -2.00 -7.78 -0.30
C ALA A 207 -3.01 -6.71 -0.76
N LEU A 208 -3.26 -6.58 -2.06
CA LEU A 208 -4.27 -5.67 -2.60
C LEU A 208 -5.68 -6.06 -2.16
N GLU A 209 -6.04 -7.34 -2.23
CA GLU A 209 -7.31 -7.86 -1.74
C GLU A 209 -7.51 -7.48 -0.27
N MET A 210 -6.49 -7.72 0.57
CA MET A 210 -6.57 -7.45 2.00
C MET A 210 -6.65 -5.95 2.32
N LEU A 211 -5.95 -5.10 1.55
CA LEU A 211 -6.10 -3.63 1.65
C LEU A 211 -7.51 -3.19 1.24
N ALA A 212 -8.06 -3.74 0.16
CA ALA A 212 -9.40 -3.41 -0.31
C ALA A 212 -10.47 -3.84 0.70
N GLU A 213 -10.38 -5.07 1.19
CA GLU A 213 -11.27 -5.60 2.23
C GLU A 213 -11.20 -4.79 3.52
N TYR A 214 -10.00 -4.41 3.95
CA TYR A 214 -9.85 -3.62 5.17
C TYR A 214 -10.39 -2.20 4.97
N SER A 215 -10.17 -1.58 3.81
CA SER A 215 -10.79 -0.30 3.46
C SER A 215 -12.32 -0.39 3.53
N PHE A 216 -12.89 -1.45 2.98
CA PHE A 216 -14.32 -1.70 2.99
C PHE A 216 -14.83 -1.93 4.42
N LEU A 217 -14.10 -2.68 5.25
CA LEU A 217 -14.44 -2.89 6.66
C LEU A 217 -14.48 -1.57 7.42
N ILE A 218 -13.44 -0.72 7.27
CA ILE A 218 -13.38 0.60 7.91
C ILE A 218 -14.60 1.44 7.51
N TYR A 219 -14.88 1.51 6.21
CA TYR A 219 -16.03 2.23 5.70
C TYR A 219 -17.35 1.67 6.24
N LYS A 220 -17.54 0.35 6.19
CA LYS A 220 -18.76 -0.31 6.66
C LYS A 220 -18.98 -0.09 8.15
N ALA A 221 -17.94 -0.29 8.98
CA ALA A 221 -18.03 -0.13 10.42
C ALA A 221 -18.38 1.32 10.79
N THR A 222 -17.69 2.30 10.21
CA THR A 222 -18.02 3.72 10.43
C THR A 222 -19.41 4.10 9.93
N SER A 223 -19.91 3.44 8.89
CA SER A 223 -21.27 3.68 8.38
C SER A 223 -22.37 3.10 9.28
N ILE A 224 -22.11 1.97 9.95
CA ILE A 224 -23.03 1.37 10.92
C ILE A 224 -23.20 2.30 12.13
N GLU A 225 -22.10 2.86 12.64
CA GLU A 225 -22.15 3.82 13.75
C GLU A 225 -22.90 5.11 13.39
N ASP A 226 -22.92 5.47 12.10
CA ASP A 226 -23.66 6.62 11.55
C ASP A 226 -25.12 6.28 11.17
N GLU A 227 -25.62 5.08 11.51
CA GLU A 227 -26.95 4.55 11.12
C GLU A 227 -27.25 4.65 9.62
N LEU A 228 -26.21 4.59 8.78
CA LEU A 228 -26.39 4.68 7.33
C LEU A 228 -26.97 3.38 6.78
N ASP A 229 -27.92 3.51 5.86
CA ASP A 229 -28.49 2.37 5.16
C ASP A 229 -27.42 1.63 4.33
N VAL A 230 -26.90 0.55 4.92
CA VAL A 230 -25.95 -0.36 4.29
C VAL A 230 -26.55 -1.11 3.08
N SER A 231 -27.87 -1.04 2.86
CA SER A 231 -28.54 -1.61 1.69
C SER A 231 -28.07 -0.99 0.37
N ILE A 232 -27.49 0.21 0.41
CA ILE A 232 -26.89 0.87 -0.77
C ILE A 232 -25.78 -0.01 -1.39
N PHE A 233 -25.05 -0.78 -0.58
CA PHE A 233 -24.03 -1.73 -1.08
C PHE A 233 -24.62 -3.01 -1.67
N ARG A 234 -25.87 -3.37 -1.31
CA ARG A 234 -26.55 -4.55 -1.86
C ARG A 234 -27.10 -4.29 -3.27
N LYS A 235 -27.37 -3.03 -3.63
CA LYS A 235 -27.88 -2.64 -4.95
C LYS A 235 -26.84 -2.73 -6.08
N GLY A 236 -25.58 -2.99 -5.76
CA GLY A 236 -24.49 -3.19 -6.71
C GLY A 236 -24.16 -4.66 -7.00
N ARG A 237 -25.11 -5.60 -6.87
CA ARG A 237 -24.92 -6.95 -7.42
C ARG A 237 -24.75 -6.82 -8.94
N ILE A 238 -23.50 -6.82 -9.40
CA ILE A 238 -23.17 -7.33 -10.72
C ILE A 238 -23.63 -8.78 -10.68
N SER A 239 -24.74 -9.05 -11.35
CA SER A 239 -25.19 -10.41 -11.66
C SER A 239 -24.03 -11.11 -12.35
N VAL A 240 -23.42 -12.06 -11.65
CA VAL A 240 -22.56 -13.10 -12.22
C VAL A 240 -23.47 -14.23 -12.67
#